data_AF-A0A2S0K087-F1
#
_entry.id   AF-A0A2S0K087-F1
#
_cell.length_a   1.000
_cell.length_b   1.000
_cell.length_c   1.000
_cell.angle_alpha   90.00
_cell.angle_beta   90.00
_cell.angle_gamma   90.00
#
_symmetry.space_group_name_H-M   'P 1'
#
loop_
_entity.id
_entity.type
_entity.pdbx_description
1 polymer ?
#
loop_
_entity_poly.entity_id
_entity_poly.type
_entity_poly.pdbx_seq_one_letter_code
_entity_poly.pdbx_strand_id
1 'polypeptide(L)' 'MKKIIVASVPLILGVILMIVSAFAPSSVQEDGMLYEPYFFLVPVSVLFIFIGVIALMIMAITTIKKNIKNR' A
#
# COMPACT_ATOMS: atom_id res chain seq x y z
N MET A 1 -18.27 9.82 -0.44
CA MET A 1 -18.16 8.41 -0.87
C MET A 1 -17.15 8.23 -2.01
N LYS A 2 -17.32 8.81 -3.21
CA LYS A 2 -16.35 8.60 -4.32
C LYS A 2 -14.89 8.91 -3.95
N LYS A 3 -14.66 9.98 -3.18
CA LYS A 3 -13.32 10.37 -2.74
C LYS A 3 -12.65 9.30 -1.86
N ILE A 4 -13.36 8.74 -0.86
CA ILE A 4 -12.77 7.78 0.07
C ILE A 4 -12.43 6.45 -0.60
N ILE A 5 -13.23 6.04 -1.59
CA ILE A 5 -12.96 4.88 -2.43
C ILE A 5 -11.61 5.08 -3.14
N VAL A 6 -11.43 6.21 -3.83
CA VAL A 6 -10.16 6.51 -4.54
C VAL A 6 -8.97 6.56 -3.58
N ALA A 7 -9.13 7.18 -2.41
CA ALA A 7 -8.05 7.26 -1.41
C ALA A 7 -7.71 5.90 -0.77
N SER A 8 -8.63 4.93 -0.79
CA SER A 8 -8.39 3.58 -0.27
C SER A 8 -7.69 2.64 -1.26
N VAL A 9 -7.70 2.95 -2.56
CA VAL A 9 -7.10 2.09 -3.60
C VAL A 9 -5.62 1.76 -3.34
N PRO A 10 -4.74 2.73 -3.02
CA PRO A 10 -3.34 2.44 -2.76
C PRO A 10 -3.16 1.55 -1.52
N LEU A 11 -3.98 1.76 -0.50
CA LEU A 11 -3.92 0.98 0.74
C LEU A 11 -4.30 -0.49 0.49
N ILE A 12 -5.42 -0.71 -0.21
CA ILE A 12 -5.90 -2.06 -0.56
C ILE A 12 -4.86 -2.77 -1.43
N LEU A 13 -4.32 -2.07 -2.45
CA LEU A 13 -3.29 -2.61 -3.33
C LEU A 13 -2.02 -2.98 -2.55
N GLY A 14 -1.57 -2.12 -1.64
CA GLY A 14 -0.41 -2.40 -0.79
C GLY A 14 -0.61 -3.63 0.10
N VAL A 15 -1.78 -3.78 0.71
CA VAL A 15 -2.11 -4.99 1.50
C VAL A 15 -2.10 -6.25 0.64
N ILE A 16 -2.68 -6.20 -0.56
CA ILE A 16 -2.65 -7.34 -1.50
C ILE A 16 -1.21 -7.71 -1.86
N LEU A 17 -0.36 -6.72 -2.18
CA LEU A 17 1.05 -6.96 -2.52
C LEU A 17 1.82 -7.59 -1.36
N MET A 18 1.56 -7.16 -0.12
CA MET A 18 2.16 -7.75 1.08
C MET A 18 1.70 -9.20 1.30
N ILE A 19 0.42 -9.50 1.06
CA ILE A 19 -0.09 -10.87 1.15
C ILE A 19 0.57 -11.74 0.08
N VAL A 20 0.64 -11.26 -1.16
CA VAL A 20 1.27 -12.00 -2.27
C VAL A 20 2.76 -12.25 -2.00
N SER A 21 3.49 -11.29 -1.41
CA SER A 21 4.90 -11.50 -1.09
C SER A 21 5.13 -12.61 -0.07
N ALA A 22 4.18 -12.84 0.85
CA ALA A 22 4.28 -13.92 1.83
C ALA A 22 4.23 -15.33 1.21
N PHE A 23 3.68 -15.46 0.00
CA PHE A 23 3.62 -16.71 -0.75
C PHE A 23 4.60 -16.76 -1.93
N ALA A 24 5.49 -15.77 -2.06
CA ALA A 24 6.42 -15.70 -3.17
C ALA A 24 7.50 -16.79 -3.04
N PRO A 25 7.79 -17.55 -4.11
CA PRO A 25 8.84 -18.56 -4.09
C PRO A 25 10.23 -17.91 -4.01
N SER A 26 11.12 -18.57 -3.28
CA SER A 26 12.55 -18.25 -3.18
C SER A 26 13.36 -19.54 -3.30
N SER A 27 14.50 -19.49 -3.96
CA SER A 27 15.39 -20.66 -4.12
C SER A 27 16.85 -20.27 -3.97
N VAL A 28 17.68 -21.20 -3.53
CA VAL A 28 19.15 -21.02 -3.53
C VAL A 28 19.70 -21.65 -4.81
N GLN A 29 20.50 -20.89 -5.55
CA GLN A 29 21.15 -21.33 -6.78
C GLN A 29 22.39 -22.19 -6.48
N GLU A 30 22.93 -22.86 -7.50
CA GLU A 30 24.11 -23.73 -7.37
C GLU A 30 25.37 -22.97 -6.90
N ASP A 31 25.44 -21.66 -7.18
CA ASP A 31 26.49 -20.76 -6.72
C ASP A 31 26.30 -20.28 -5.27
N GLY A 32 25.25 -20.75 -4.59
CA GLY A 32 24.89 -20.37 -3.23
C GLY A 32 24.13 -19.05 -3.12
N MET A 33 23.82 -18.38 -4.24
CA MET A 33 23.11 -17.12 -4.23
C MET A 33 21.60 -17.32 -4.04
N LEU A 34 21.00 -16.49 -3.20
CA LEU A 34 19.56 -16.45 -3.02
C LEU A 34 18.89 -15.81 -4.25
N TYR A 35 17.97 -16.54 -4.86
CA TYR A 35 17.14 -16.08 -5.97
C TYR A 35 15.72 -15.78 -5.46
N GLU A 36 15.40 -14.49 -5.41
CA GLU A 36 14.09 -13.97 -5.02
C GLU A 36 13.49 -13.13 -6.16
N PRO A 37 12.82 -13.75 -7.14
CA PRO A 37 12.27 -13.05 -8.32
C PRO A 37 11.25 -11.96 -7.97
N TYR A 38 10.72 -12.00 -6.75
CA TYR A 38 9.65 -11.14 -6.25
C TYR A 38 10.08 -10.25 -5.07
N PHE A 39 11.39 -10.10 -4.85
CA PHE A 39 11.96 -9.34 -3.73
C PHE A 39 11.33 -7.96 -3.53
N PHE A 40 11.04 -7.25 -4.63
CA PHE A 40 10.49 -5.89 -4.58
C PHE A 40 9.02 -5.80 -4.17
N LEU A 41 8.26 -6.90 -4.08
CA LEU A 41 6.87 -6.84 -3.61
C LEU A 41 6.77 -6.30 -2.19
N VAL A 42 7.70 -6.64 -1.29
CA VAL A 42 7.68 -6.13 0.10
C VAL A 42 7.94 -4.62 0.14
N PRO A 43 9.05 -4.06 -0.40
CA PRO A 43 9.25 -2.62 -0.45
C PRO A 43 8.09 -1.85 -1.12
N VAL A 44 7.58 -2.36 -2.24
CA VAL A 44 6.49 -1.71 -2.97
C VAL A 44 5.18 -1.76 -2.17
N SER A 45 4.87 -2.88 -1.51
CA SER A 45 3.69 -3.00 -0.65
C SER A 45 3.68 -1.95 0.47
N VAL A 46 4.83 -1.75 1.14
CA VAL A 46 4.99 -0.76 2.21
C VAL A 46 4.81 0.66 1.68
N LEU A 47 5.37 0.98 0.50
CA LEU A 47 5.18 2.28 -0.14
C LEU A 47 3.70 2.56 -0.43
N PHE A 48 2.97 1.58 -0.98
CA PHE A 48 1.54 1.71 -1.28
C PHE A 48 0.70 1.88 -0.01
N ILE A 49 1.00 1.12 1.04
CA ILE A 49 0.34 1.27 2.35
C ILE A 49 0.58 2.68 2.90
N PHE A 50 1.83 3.14 2.89
CA PHE A 50 2.19 4.46 3.40
C PHE A 50 1.47 5.59 2.65
N ILE A 51 1.48 5.54 1.31
CA ILE A 51 0.77 6.50 0.46
C ILE A 51 -0.75 6.46 0.74
N GLY A 52 -1.31 5.26 0.88
CA GLY A 52 -2.73 5.06 1.19
C GLY A 52 -3.14 5.68 2.53
N VAL A 53 -2.33 5.49 3.57
CA VAL A 53 -2.56 6.11 4.89
C VAL A 53 -2.52 7.64 4.78
N ILE A 54 -1.52 8.21 4.10
CA ILE A 54 -1.42 9.66 3.89
C ILE A 54 -2.64 10.20 3.13
N ALA A 55 -3.06 9.52 2.07
CA ALA A 55 -4.21 9.93 1.28
C ALA A 55 -5.50 9.96 2.12
N LEU A 56 -5.72 8.95 2.96
CA LEU A 56 -6.85 8.90 3.88
C LEU A 56 -6.79 10.00 4.94
N MET A 57 -5.61 10.28 5.51
CA MET A 57 -5.42 11.38 6.46
C MET A 57 -5.77 12.74 5.83
N ILE A 58 -5.25 13.04 4.64
CA ILE A 58 -5.56 14.28 3.92
C ILE A 58 -7.06 14.38 3.66
N MET A 59 -7.71 13.27 3.29
CA MET A 59 -9.15 13.24 3.08
C MET A 59 -9.95 13.52 4.35
N ALA A 60 -9.56 12.92 5.48
CA ALA A 60 -10.21 13.15 6.76
C ALA A 60 -10.11 14.63 7.14
N ILE A 61 -8.91 15.21 7.06
CA ILE A 61 -8.66 16.62 7.37
C ILE A 61 -9.48 17.55 6.46
N THR A 62 -9.47 17.30 5.14
CA THR A 62 -10.23 18.13 4.19
C THR A 62 -11.74 18.02 4.38
N THR A 63 -12.24 16.86 4.79
CA THR A 63 -13.66 16.64 5.12
C THR A 63 -14.05 17.39 6.38
N ILE A 64 -13.22 17.32 7.44
CA ILE A 64 -13.44 18.06 8.69
C ILE A 64 -13.45 19.57 8.43
N LYS A 65 -12.44 20.09 7.71
CA LYS A 65 -12.37 21.51 7.34
C LYS A 65 -13.59 21.98 6.56
N LYS A 66 -14.07 21.16 5.60
CA LYS A 66 -15.29 21.48 4.85
C LYS A 66 -16.50 21.55 5.77
N ASN A 67 -16.69 20.58 6.67
CA ASN A 67 -17.81 20.57 7.60
C ASN A 67 -17.80 21.76 8.57
N ILE A 68 -16.63 22.20 9.03
CA ILE A 68 -16.50 23.40 9.88
C ILE A 68 -16.87 24.66 9.10
N LYS A 69 -16.39 24.82 7.85
CA LYS A 69 -16.70 25.98 7.01
C LYS A 69 -18.18 26.08 6.61
N ASN A 70 -18.87 24.95 6.53
CA ASN A 70 -20.28 24.88 6.11
C ASN A 70 -21.27 25.00 7.29
N ARG A 71 -20.76 25.13 8.53
CA ARG A 71 -21.51 25.52 9.72
C ARG A 71 -21.33 27.01 9.97
#